data_AF-A0A256GDS3-F1
#
_entry.id   AF-A0A256GDS3-F1
#
_cell.length_a   1.000
_cell.length_b   1.000
_cell.length_c   1.000
_cell.angle_alpha   90.00
_cell.angle_beta   90.00
_cell.angle_gamma   90.00
#
_symmetry.space_group_name_H-M   'P 1'
#
loop_
_entity.id
_entity.type
_entity.pdbx_description
1 polymer ?
#
loop_
_entity_poly.entity_id
_entity_poly.type
_entity_poly.pdbx_seq_one_letter_code
_entity_poly.pdbx_strand_id
1 'polypeptide(L)'
;MGHLAEGVRYGDETSQRLVAMSGMTIGRALGATINVLNPAVIVAGGALPQLGDLFLASMRQSIYGHALPFVTRDLGIVVVQQTEGSGLVGAAQMVIDQIFLPRCLAKWISVGQPTSAVHRLGEASN
;
A
#
# COMPACT_ATOMS: atom_id res chain seq x y z
N MET A 1 9.58 -1.09 -18.06
CA MET A 1 8.94 -1.92 -17.01
C MET A 1 7.97 -2.96 -17.60
N GLY A 2 7.41 -2.79 -18.81
CA GLY A 2 6.50 -3.77 -19.44
C GLY A 2 7.14 -5.08 -19.93
N HIS A 3 8.43 -5.08 -20.29
CA HIS A 3 9.07 -6.25 -20.91
C HIS A 3 9.20 -7.47 -19.97
N LEU A 4 9.30 -7.26 -18.65
CA LEU A 4 9.36 -8.36 -17.68
C LEU A 4 8.01 -9.06 -17.56
N ALA A 5 6.91 -8.30 -17.48
CA ALA A 5 5.56 -8.86 -17.45
C ALA A 5 5.23 -9.58 -18.77
N GLU A 6 5.69 -9.03 -19.89
CA GLU A 6 5.55 -9.64 -21.21
C GLU A 6 6.38 -10.93 -21.33
N GLY A 7 7.64 -10.92 -20.90
CA GLY A 7 8.48 -12.12 -20.85
C GLY A 7 7.88 -13.24 -20.01
N VAL A 8 7.30 -12.92 -18.85
CA VAL A 8 6.56 -13.90 -18.03
C VAL A 8 5.36 -14.47 -18.78
N ARG A 9 4.59 -13.64 -19.49
CA ARG A 9 3.44 -14.09 -20.30
C ARG A 9 3.84 -15.04 -21.43
N TYR A 10 5.00 -14.81 -22.05
CA TYR A 10 5.55 -15.66 -23.11
C TYR A 10 6.34 -16.85 -22.59
N GLY A 11 6.46 -17.03 -21.28
CA GLY A 11 7.14 -18.19 -20.70
C GLY A 11 8.67 -18.09 -20.69
N ASP A 12 9.24 -16.90 -20.82
CA ASP A 12 10.70 -16.72 -20.69
C ASP A 12 11.15 -17.11 -19.27
N GLU A 13 12.00 -18.14 -19.19
CA GLU A 13 12.47 -18.72 -17.94
C GLU A 13 13.21 -17.67 -17.09
N THR A 14 13.97 -16.78 -17.72
CA THR A 14 14.74 -15.76 -17.01
C THR A 14 13.80 -14.76 -16.33
N SER A 15 12.80 -14.26 -17.06
CA SER A 15 11.78 -13.36 -16.53
C SER A 15 10.97 -14.01 -15.40
N GLN A 16 10.55 -15.26 -15.57
CA GLN A 16 9.82 -15.99 -14.53
C GLN A 16 10.67 -16.16 -13.26
N ARG A 17 11.94 -16.54 -13.42
CA ARG A 17 12.87 -16.71 -12.30
C ARG A 17 13.09 -15.40 -11.55
N LEU A 18 13.30 -14.29 -12.27
CA LEU A 18 13.46 -12.97 -11.67
C LEU A 18 12.20 -12.52 -10.91
N VAL A 19 11.02 -12.74 -11.47
CA VAL A 19 9.74 -12.39 -10.81
C VAL A 19 9.54 -13.22 -9.55
N ALA A 20 9.79 -14.53 -9.61
CA ALA A 20 9.70 -15.41 -8.45
C ALA A 20 10.71 -15.04 -7.35
N MET A 21 11.96 -14.75 -7.72
CA MET A 21 12.99 -14.30 -6.77
C MET A 21 12.62 -12.97 -6.10
N SER A 22 12.03 -12.05 -6.86
CA SER A 22 11.56 -10.76 -6.33
C SER A 22 10.45 -10.96 -5.30
N GLY A 23 9.46 -11.80 -5.61
CA GLY A 23 8.38 -12.13 -4.69
C GLY A 23 8.89 -12.80 -3.42
N MET A 24 9.79 -13.78 -3.53
CA MET A 24 10.40 -14.42 -2.36
C MET A 24 11.17 -13.44 -1.46
N THR A 25 11.93 -12.53 -2.07
CA THR A 25 12.74 -11.53 -1.35
C THR A 25 11.84 -10.59 -0.55
N ILE A 26 10.78 -10.07 -1.18
CA ILE A 26 9.80 -9.20 -0.51
C ILE A 26 9.07 -9.98 0.59
N GLY A 27 8.61 -11.19 0.31
CA GLY A 27 7.91 -12.01 1.30
C GLY A 27 8.76 -12.33 2.54
N ARG A 28 10.07 -12.51 2.37
CA ARG A 28 11.00 -12.74 3.48
C ARG A 28 11.16 -11.49 4.35
N ALA A 29 11.30 -10.32 3.71
CA ALA A 29 11.35 -9.05 4.42
C ALA A 29 10.05 -8.79 5.21
N LEU A 30 8.90 -9.11 4.60
CA LEU A 30 7.60 -8.97 5.24
C LEU A 30 7.37 -9.97 6.37
N GLY A 31 7.88 -11.20 6.29
CA GLY A 31 7.64 -12.24 7.30
C GLY A 31 7.98 -11.80 8.72
N ALA A 32 9.15 -11.18 8.92
CA ALA A 32 9.54 -10.65 10.23
C ALA A 32 8.63 -9.50 10.68
N THR A 33 8.30 -8.57 9.79
CA THR A 33 7.42 -7.43 10.09
C THR A 33 5.99 -7.87 10.43
N ILE A 34 5.45 -8.85 9.71
CA ILE A 34 4.13 -9.43 9.93
C ILE A 34 4.05 -10.04 11.32
N ASN A 35 5.07 -10.79 11.74
CA ASN A 35 5.10 -11.39 13.08
C ASN A 35 5.02 -10.35 14.20
N VAL A 36 5.62 -9.17 13.99
CA VAL A 36 5.63 -8.09 14.99
C VAL A 36 4.35 -7.26 14.95
N LEU A 37 3.88 -6.88 13.76
CA LEU A 37 2.75 -5.98 13.59
C LEU A 37 1.38 -6.67 13.61
N ASN A 38 1.33 -7.98 13.35
CA ASN A 38 0.11 -8.77 13.21
C ASN A 38 -1.00 -8.07 12.41
N PRO A 39 -0.73 -7.64 11.16
CA PRO A 39 -1.73 -6.92 10.37
C PRO A 39 -2.85 -7.87 9.92
N ALA A 40 -4.09 -7.36 9.87
CA ALA A 40 -5.19 -8.10 9.27
C ALA A 40 -5.10 -8.13 7.73
N VAL A 41 -4.53 -7.09 7.10
CA VAL A 41 -4.46 -6.96 5.64
C VAL A 41 -3.12 -6.37 5.20
N ILE A 42 -2.53 -6.94 4.16
CA ILE A 42 -1.43 -6.37 3.37
C ILE A 42 -2.00 -5.94 2.01
N VAL A 43 -1.74 -4.69 1.66
CA VAL A 43 -2.20 -4.09 0.41
C VAL A 43 -1.01 -3.94 -0.54
N ALA A 44 -1.02 -4.67 -1.64
CA ALA A 44 0.00 -4.60 -2.69
C ALA A 44 -0.46 -3.65 -3.81
N GLY A 45 0.24 -2.53 -3.99
CA GLY A 45 -0.02 -1.54 -5.02
C GLY A 45 1.19 -1.30 -5.94
N GLY A 46 1.11 -0.26 -6.77
CA GLY A 46 2.17 0.11 -7.71
C GLY A 46 2.19 -0.79 -8.94
N ALA A 47 3.39 -1.09 -9.45
CA ALA A 47 3.59 -1.94 -10.62
C ALA A 47 3.57 -3.45 -10.28
N LEU A 48 3.58 -3.83 -9.00
CA LEU A 48 3.59 -5.22 -8.55
C LEU A 48 2.40 -6.06 -9.05
N PRO A 49 1.15 -5.55 -9.10
CA PRO A 49 0.01 -6.25 -9.68
C PRO A 49 0.24 -6.70 -11.13
N GLN A 50 1.08 -5.99 -11.89
CA GLN A 50 1.33 -6.25 -13.30
C GLN A 50 2.25 -7.47 -13.52
N LEU A 51 2.99 -7.89 -12.49
CA LEU A 51 3.86 -9.07 -12.52
C LEU A 51 3.08 -10.39 -12.41
N GLY A 52 1.77 -10.32 -12.17
CA GLY A 52 0.84 -11.45 -12.22
C GLY A 52 0.94 -12.42 -11.04
N ASP A 53 0.28 -13.57 -11.19
CA ASP A 53 0.09 -14.55 -10.12
C ASP A 53 1.39 -15.17 -9.62
N LEU A 54 2.41 -15.31 -10.49
CA LEU A 54 3.71 -15.87 -10.11
C LEU A 54 4.39 -15.05 -9.01
N PHE A 55 4.32 -13.72 -9.12
CA PHE A 55 4.85 -12.82 -8.09
C PHE A 55 4.11 -13.00 -6.76
N LEU A 56 2.78 -13.01 -6.80
CA LEU A 56 1.95 -13.13 -5.60
C LEU A 56 2.10 -14.49 -4.93
N ALA A 57 2.20 -15.56 -5.72
CA ALA A 57 2.40 -16.92 -5.23
C ALA A 57 3.75 -17.06 -4.53
N SER A 58 4.84 -16.61 -5.17
CA SER A 58 6.19 -16.66 -4.58
C SER A 58 6.31 -15.79 -3.32
N MET A 59 5.64 -14.63 -3.30
CA MET A 59 5.55 -13.79 -2.11
C MET A 59 4.78 -14.46 -0.98
N ARG A 60 3.59 -15.02 -1.25
CA ARG A 60 2.78 -15.75 -0.26
C ARG A 60 3.54 -16.94 0.32
N GLN A 61 4.18 -17.73 -0.54
CA GLN A 61 4.98 -18.88 -0.13
C GLN A 61 6.08 -18.44 0.85
N SER A 62 6.79 -17.36 0.53
CA SER A 62 7.85 -16.85 1.40
C SER A 62 7.29 -16.29 2.71
N ILE A 63 6.18 -15.54 2.68
CA ILE A 63 5.53 -15.03 3.90
C ILE A 63 5.13 -16.20 4.82
N TYR A 64 4.42 -17.19 4.30
CA TYR A 64 3.96 -18.34 5.10
C TYR A 64 5.09 -19.23 5.59
N GLY A 65 6.24 -19.23 4.91
CA GLY A 65 7.45 -19.93 5.37
C GLY A 65 8.17 -19.24 6.54
N HIS A 66 7.97 -17.95 6.75
CA HIS A 66 8.70 -17.15 7.76
C HIS A 66 7.80 -16.54 8.84
N ALA A 67 6.50 -16.47 8.62
CA ALA A 67 5.53 -15.94 9.58
C ALA A 67 4.91 -17.04 10.44
N LEU A 68 4.53 -16.69 11.68
CA LEU A 68 3.91 -17.63 12.61
C LEU A 68 2.52 -18.06 12.10
N PRO A 69 2.15 -19.36 12.18
CA PRO A 69 0.85 -19.84 11.72
C PRO A 69 -0.36 -19.15 12.36
N PHE A 70 -0.20 -18.63 13.57
CA PHE A 70 -1.24 -17.89 14.29
C PHE A 70 -1.49 -16.49 13.68
N VAL A 71 -0.44 -15.82 13.23
CA VAL A 71 -0.48 -14.45 12.66
C VAL A 71 -1.02 -14.46 11.23
N THR A 72 -0.80 -15.55 10.49
CA THR A 72 -1.16 -15.66 9.07
C THR A 72 -2.55 -16.21 8.82
N ARG A 73 -3.25 -16.69 9.86
CA ARG A 73 -4.59 -17.30 9.74
C ARG A 73 -5.62 -16.35 9.13
N ASP A 74 -5.62 -15.10 9.58
CA ASP A 74 -6.58 -14.07 9.15
C ASP A 74 -5.93 -13.02 8.23
N LEU A 75 -4.69 -13.25 7.80
CA LEU A 75 -3.93 -12.31 6.97
C LEU A 75 -4.45 -12.30 5.53
N GLY A 76 -5.13 -11.22 5.15
CA GLY A 76 -5.50 -10.95 3.76
C GLY A 76 -4.36 -10.30 2.98
N ILE A 77 -4.06 -10.80 1.78
CA ILE A 77 -3.15 -10.11 0.84
C ILE A 77 -3.97 -9.67 -0.37
N VAL A 78 -4.23 -8.37 -0.45
CA VAL A 78 -5.07 -7.74 -1.46
C VAL A 78 -4.20 -6.99 -2.45
N VAL A 79 -4.51 -7.18 -3.73
CA VAL A 79 -3.83 -6.47 -4.82
C VAL A 79 -4.74 -5.36 -5.30
N VAL A 80 -4.24 -4.14 -5.26
CA VAL A 80 -5.02 -2.97 -5.69
C VAL A 80 -4.66 -2.64 -7.12
N GLN A 81 -5.68 -2.60 -7.97
CA GLN A 81 -5.53 -2.01 -9.30
C GLN A 81 -5.36 -0.50 -9.11
N GLN A 82 -4.16 0.01 -9.42
CA GLN A 82 -3.97 1.45 -9.48
C GLN A 82 -4.78 2.00 -10.64
N THR A 83 -5.82 2.76 -10.31
CA THR A 83 -6.52 3.61 -11.26
C THR A 83 -5.80 4.95 -11.34
N GLU A 84 -5.92 5.63 -12.48
CA GLU A 84 -5.48 7.03 -12.57
C GLU A 84 -6.14 7.84 -11.44
N GLY A 85 -5.33 8.61 -10.71
CA GLY A 85 -5.81 9.43 -9.59
C GLY A 85 -5.91 8.72 -8.23
N SER A 86 -5.59 7.42 -8.07
CA SER A 86 -5.65 6.76 -6.75
C SER A 86 -4.77 7.46 -5.69
N GLY A 87 -3.62 7.99 -6.11
CA GLY A 87 -2.76 8.81 -5.25
C GLY A 87 -3.39 10.16 -4.88
N LEU A 88 -4.15 10.76 -5.79
CA LEU A 88 -4.86 12.02 -5.54
C LEU A 88 -6.00 11.82 -4.54
N VAL A 89 -6.71 10.69 -4.62
CA VAL A 89 -7.74 10.32 -3.63
C VAL A 89 -7.11 10.16 -2.24
N GLY A 90 -5.98 9.46 -2.14
CA GLY A 90 -5.25 9.33 -0.87
C GLY A 90 -4.77 10.68 -0.33
N ALA A 91 -4.27 11.56 -1.20
CA ALA A 91 -3.86 12.91 -0.80
C ALA A 91 -5.04 13.76 -0.33
N ALA A 92 -6.17 13.71 -1.02
CA ALA A 92 -7.40 14.38 -0.62
C ALA A 92 -7.89 13.88 0.74
N GLN A 93 -7.89 12.56 0.96
CA GLN A 93 -8.26 11.97 2.24
C GLN A 93 -7.31 12.41 3.37
N MET A 94 -6.02 12.48 3.11
CA MET A 94 -5.05 12.98 4.08
C MET A 94 -5.32 14.45 4.48
N VAL A 95 -5.69 15.30 3.51
CA VAL A 95 -6.08 16.69 3.79
C VAL A 95 -7.38 16.75 4.59
N ILE A 96 -8.36 15.94 4.23
CA ILE A 96 -9.62 15.80 4.98
C ILE A 96 -9.32 15.43 6.43
N ASP A 97 -8.55 14.37 6.66
CA ASP A 97 -8.19 13.91 8.01
C ASP A 97 -7.52 15.03 8.82
N GLN A 98 -6.61 15.81 8.21
CA GLN A 98 -5.95 16.95 8.86
C GLN A 98 -6.91 18.08 9.24
N ILE A 99 -7.88 18.39 8.39
CA ILE A 99 -8.89 19.43 8.64
C ILE A 99 -9.85 19.01 9.76
N PHE A 100 -10.10 17.71 9.91
CA PHE A 100 -10.95 17.14 10.97
C PHE A 100 -10.23 16.88 12.31
N LEU A 101 -8.93 17.14 12.41
CA LEU A 101 -8.24 17.08 13.70
C LEU A 101 -8.83 18.09 14.69
N PRO A 102 -8.93 17.78 16.00
CA PRO A 102 -9.62 18.64 16.98
C PRO A 102 -9.15 20.10 16.98
N ARG A 103 -7.83 20.32 16.82
CA ARG A 103 -7.21 21.65 16.75
C ARG A 103 -7.63 22.49 15.53
N CYS A 104 -7.98 21.82 14.42
CA CYS A 104 -8.43 22.43 13.17
C CYS A 104 -9.96 22.58 13.21
N LEU A 105 -10.66 21.51 13.56
CA LEU A 105 -12.12 21.46 13.67
C LEU A 105 -12.67 22.57 14.55
N ALA A 106 -12.11 22.77 15.74
CA ALA A 106 -12.54 23.83 16.65
C ALA A 106 -12.44 25.24 16.06
N LYS A 107 -11.52 25.48 15.11
CA LYS A 107 -11.32 26.79 14.48
C LYS A 107 -12.33 27.11 13.38
N TRP A 108 -12.80 26.10 12.65
CA TRP A 108 -13.67 26.31 11.50
C TRP A 108 -15.13 25.93 11.75
N ILE A 109 -15.42 25.11 12.75
CA ILE A 109 -16.80 24.68 13.05
C ILE A 109 -17.72 25.85 13.40
N SER A 110 -17.18 26.92 14.02
CA SER A 110 -17.94 28.16 14.29
C SER A 110 -18.23 28.98 13.03
N VAL A 111 -17.45 28.80 11.96
CA VAL A 111 -17.59 29.49 10.68
C VAL A 111 -18.38 28.65 9.66
N GLY A 112 -18.53 27.34 9.92
CA GLY A 112 -19.29 26.41 9.08
C GLY A 112 -18.60 26.00 7.78
N GLN A 113 -17.39 26.51 7.49
CA GLN A 113 -16.64 26.18 6.28
C GLN A 113 -15.14 26.00 6.55
N PRO A 114 -14.54 24.83 6.21
CA PRO A 114 -13.13 24.56 6.45
C PRO A 114 -12.19 25.44 5.61
N THR A 115 -12.61 25.86 4.42
CA THR A 115 -11.80 26.68 3.49
C THR A 115 -11.40 28.04 4.10
N SER A 116 -12.27 28.63 4.91
CA SER A 116 -12.04 29.93 5.55
C SER A 116 -10.99 29.88 6.68
N ALA A 117 -10.74 28.70 7.24
CA ALA A 117 -9.72 28.52 8.29
C ALA A 117 -8.33 28.29 7.73
N VAL A 118 -8.20 27.70 6.53
CA VAL A 118 -6.89 27.47 5.89
C VAL A 118 -6.19 28.80 5.56
N HIS A 119 -6.91 29.80 5.05
CA HIS A 119 -6.35 31.13 4.77
C HIS A 119 -5.81 31.84 6.02
N ARG A 120 -6.48 31.69 7.17
CA ARG A 120 -6.07 32.33 8.44
C ARG A 120 -4.98 31.59 9.20
N LEU A 121 -4.77 30.30 8.93
CA LEU A 121 -3.71 29.52 9.56
C LEU A 121 -2.31 29.84 9.00
N GLY A 122 -2.24 30.30 7.73
CA GLY A 122 -0.98 30.77 7.13
C GLY A 122 -0.50 32.13 7.65
N GLU A 123 -1.41 32.97 8.15
CA GLU A 123 -1.09 34.32 8.63
C GLU A 123 -0.64 34.37 10.10
N ALA A 124 -0.92 33.34 10.89
CA ALA A 124 -0.57 33.27 12.32
C ALA A 124 0.83 32.70 12.60
N SER A 125 1.66 32.48 11.57
CA SER A 125 3.00 31.88 11.67
C SER A 125 4.12 32.76 11.08
N ASN A 126 3.94 34.09 11.13
CA ASN A 126 4.98 35.10 10.94
C ASN A 126 4.89 36.15 12.05
#